data_AF-A0A7V8YQ46-F1
#
_entry.id   AF-A0A7V8YQ46-F1
#
_cell.length_a   1.000
_cell.length_b   1.000
_cell.length_c   1.000
_cell.angle_alpha   90.00
_cell.angle_beta   90.00
_cell.angle_gamma   90.00
#
_symmetry.space_group_name_H-M   'P 1'
#
loop_
_entity.id
_entity.type
_entity.pdbx_description
1 polymer ?
#
loop_
_entity_poly.entity_id
_entity_poly.type
_entity_poly.pdbx_seq_one_letter_code
_entity_poly.pdbx_strand_id
1 'polypeptide(L)' 'APGTPAQHVVGPGDSLWTIAAAHLAHATGRYAAALAESEVAAHWARVVEVNRDALRSGNPNLIYAGEVLELPPPV' A
#
# COMPACT_ATOMS: atom_id res chain seq x y z
N ALA A 1 -5.76 19.34 5.58
CA ALA A 1 -4.58 18.70 6.19
C ALA A 1 -4.25 17.47 5.38
N PRO A 2 -2.98 17.14 5.09
CA PRO A 2 -2.66 15.85 4.48
C PRO A 2 -3.22 14.74 5.39
N GLY A 3 -3.93 13.78 4.81
CA GLY A 3 -4.62 12.73 5.56
C GLY A 3 -3.64 11.93 6.43
N THR A 4 -4.10 11.48 7.59
CA THR A 4 -3.30 10.65 8.50
C THR A 4 -2.88 9.36 7.80
N PRO A 5 -1.60 8.94 7.88
CA PRO A 5 -1.19 7.64 7.39
C PRO A 5 -1.99 6.54 8.09
N ALA A 6 -2.54 5.62 7.30
CA ALA A 6 -3.27 4.46 7.80
C ALA A 6 -2.30 3.30 8.06
N GLN A 7 -2.72 2.29 8.82
CA GLN A 7 -1.95 1.07 9.00
C GLN A 7 -2.69 -0.13 8.40
N HIS A 8 -1.95 -1.06 7.82
CA HIS A 8 -2.47 -2.32 7.29
C HIS A 8 -1.67 -3.50 7.83
N VAL A 9 -2.36 -4.55 8.28
CA VAL A 9 -1.74 -5.81 8.67
C VAL A 9 -1.78 -6.75 7.48
N VAL A 10 -0.60 -7.18 7.00
CA VAL A 10 -0.47 -8.07 5.85
C VAL A 10 -1.17 -9.40 6.12
N GLY A 11 -2.11 -9.76 5.25
CA GLY A 11 -2.80 -11.05 5.26
C GLY A 11 -2.14 -12.08 4.35
N PRO A 12 -2.52 -13.37 4.45
CA PRO A 12 -2.11 -14.39 3.48
C PRO A 12 -2.57 -14.02 2.07
N GLY A 13 -1.65 -14.03 1.11
CA GLY A 13 -1.93 -13.69 -0.30
C GLY A 13 -1.85 -12.19 -0.63
N ASP A 14 -1.58 -11.34 0.36
CA ASP A 14 -1.33 -9.93 0.11
C ASP A 14 0.00 -9.71 -0.63
N SER A 15 0.02 -8.62 -1.39
CA SER A 15 1.23 -8.00 -1.94
C SER A 15 1.16 -6.50 -1.68
N LEU A 16 2.30 -5.81 -1.71
CA LEU A 16 2.30 -4.36 -1.60
C LEU A 16 1.43 -3.70 -2.68
N TRP A 17 1.35 -4.30 -3.88
CA TRP A 17 0.51 -3.81 -4.97
C TRP A 17 -0.98 -3.89 -4.65
N THR A 18 -1.47 -5.07 -4.22
CA THR A 18 -2.89 -5.27 -3.90
C THR A 18 -3.33 -4.40 -2.74
N ILE A 19 -2.45 -4.21 -1.74
CA ILE A 19 -2.68 -3.31 -0.60
C ILE A 19 -2.74 -1.85 -1.07
N ALA A 20 -1.80 -1.40 -1.90
CA ALA A 20 -1.78 -0.05 -2.44
C ALA A 20 -3.05 0.26 -3.26
N ALA A 21 -3.47 -0.66 -4.12
CA ALA A 21 -4.69 -0.53 -4.92
C ALA A 21 -5.94 -0.43 -4.03
N ALA A 22 -6.07 -1.30 -3.03
CA ALA A 22 -7.20 -1.29 -2.10
C ALA A 22 -7.25 0.01 -1.28
N HIS A 23 -6.10 0.48 -0.81
CA HIS A 23 -6.01 1.73 -0.06
C HIS A 23 -6.41 2.94 -0.92
N LEU A 24 -5.90 3.01 -2.16
CA LEU A 24 -6.23 4.07 -3.10
C LEU A 24 -7.73 4.05 -3.47
N ALA A 25 -8.30 2.87 -3.67
CA ALA A 25 -9.73 2.69 -3.94
C ALA A 25 -10.58 3.22 -2.78
N HIS A 26 -10.24 2.81 -1.55
CA HIS A 26 -10.94 3.24 -0.34
C HIS A 26 -10.87 4.77 -0.16
N ALA A 27 -9.67 5.34 -0.26
CA ALA A 27 -9.45 6.76 -0.05
C ALA A 27 -10.09 7.66 -1.12
N THR A 28 -10.24 7.16 -2.37
CA THR A 28 -10.89 7.91 -3.45
C THR A 28 -12.38 7.60 -3.59
N GLY A 29 -12.93 6.67 -2.80
CA GLY A 29 -14.31 6.21 -2.92
C GLY A 29 -14.62 5.51 -4.25
N ARG A 30 -13.59 5.02 -4.96
CA ARG A 30 -13.70 4.33 -6.24
C ARG A 30 -13.54 2.83 -6.07
N TYR A 31 -14.04 2.05 -7.03
CA TYR A 31 -13.69 0.63 -7.13
C TYR A 31 -12.25 0.47 -7.62
N ALA A 32 -11.54 -0.54 -7.11
CA ALA A 32 -10.17 -0.83 -7.55
C ALA A 32 -10.06 -1.08 -9.06
N ALA A 33 -11.08 -1.70 -9.67
CA ALA A 33 -11.14 -1.92 -11.12
C ALA A 33 -11.30 -0.64 -11.96
N ALA A 34 -11.67 0.48 -11.33
CA ALA A 34 -11.78 1.79 -11.98
C ALA A 34 -10.52 2.66 -11.81
N LEU A 35 -9.52 2.17 -11.06
CA LEU A 35 -8.23 2.84 -10.93
C LEU A 35 -7.37 2.54 -12.15
N ALA A 36 -6.69 3.55 -12.67
CA ALA A 36 -5.66 3.32 -13.67
C ALA A 36 -4.44 2.66 -13.02
N GLU A 37 -3.79 1.76 -13.75
CA GLU A 37 -2.57 1.08 -13.29
C GLU A 37 -1.47 2.07 -12.91
N SER A 38 -1.37 3.21 -13.60
CA SER A 38 -0.43 4.28 -13.28
C SER A 38 -0.72 4.97 -11.95
N GLU A 39 -1.99 5.14 -11.57
CA GLU A 39 -2.38 5.69 -10.27
C GLU A 39 -1.97 4.72 -9.15
N VAL A 40 -2.22 3.42 -9.36
CA VAL A 40 -1.82 2.36 -8.42
C VAL A 40 -0.30 2.28 -8.31
N ALA A 41 0.43 2.33 -9.44
CA ALA A 41 1.89 2.27 -9.46
C ALA A 41 2.53 3.45 -8.72
N ALA A 42 2.00 4.67 -8.91
CA ALA A 42 2.47 5.85 -8.20
C ALA A 42 2.23 5.73 -6.69
N HIS A 43 1.06 5.23 -6.27
CA HIS A 43 0.76 5.03 -4.85
C HIS A 43 1.58 3.89 -4.24
N TRP A 44 1.73 2.79 -4.96
CA TRP A 44 2.56 1.64 -4.57
C TRP A 44 4.01 2.05 -4.33
N ALA A 45 4.61 2.86 -5.21
CA ALA A 45 5.98 3.33 -5.03
C ALA A 45 6.17 4.07 -3.70
N ARG A 46 5.17 4.86 -3.27
CA ARG A 46 5.19 5.56 -1.98
C ARG A 46 5.02 4.61 -0.80
N VAL A 47 4.15 3.59 -0.92
CA VAL A 47 4.03 2.53 0.09
C VAL A 47 5.38 1.81 0.24
N VAL A 48 6.05 1.49 -0.86
CA VAL A 48 7.40 0.87 -0.83
C VAL A 48 8.40 1.78 -0.13
N GLU A 49 8.46 3.06 -0.49
CA GLU A 49 9.40 4.02 0.08
C GLU A 49 9.27 4.13 1.61
N VAL A 50 8.04 4.28 2.11
CA VAL A 50 7.78 4.42 3.56
C VAL A 50 8.13 3.16 4.35
N ASN A 51 7.94 1.97 3.76
CA ASN A 51 8.05 0.71 4.51
C ASN A 51 9.37 -0.03 4.32
N ARG A 52 10.17 0.29 3.28
CA ARG A 52 11.33 -0.52 2.88
C ARG A 52 12.25 -0.89 4.04
N ASP A 53 12.57 0.09 4.87
CA ASP A 53 13.52 -0.09 5.99
C ASP A 53 12.89 -0.80 7.20
N ALA A 54 11.55 -0.82 7.28
CA ALA A 54 10.78 -1.48 8.34
C ALA A 54 10.37 -2.92 7.99
N LEU A 55 10.40 -3.29 6.71
CA LEU A 55 10.10 -4.66 6.27
C LEU A 55 11.09 -5.64 6.88
N ARG A 56 10.61 -6.77 7.39
CA ARG A 56 11.46 -7.81 8.00
C ARG A 56 12.53 -8.32 7.04
N SER A 57 12.19 -8.39 5.75
CA SER A 57 13.09 -8.86 4.69
C SER A 57 14.00 -7.77 4.13
N GLY A 58 13.68 -6.48 4.35
CA GLY A 58 14.24 -5.34 3.60
C GLY A 58 13.93 -5.37 2.09
N ASN A 59 13.16 -6.35 1.61
CA ASN A 59 12.83 -6.55 0.21
C ASN A 59 11.34 -6.28 -0.02
N PRO A 60 10.97 -5.21 -0.76
CA PRO A 60 9.58 -4.88 -1.05
C PRO A 60 8.79 -5.96 -1.81
N ASN A 61 9.48 -6.87 -2.49
CA ASN A 61 8.85 -7.99 -3.18
C ASN A 61 8.61 -9.21 -2.27
N LEU A 62 8.98 -9.13 -0.99
CA LEU A 62 8.84 -10.21 -0.03
C LEU A 62 8.31 -9.66 1.30
N ILE A 63 6.99 -9.68 1.43
CA ILE A 63 6.27 -9.38 2.68
C ILE A 63 5.74 -10.65 3.31
N TYR A 64 5.53 -10.63 4.62
CA TYR A 64 5.05 -11.75 5.41
C TYR A 64 3.72 -11.43 6.08
N ALA A 65 2.82 -12.42 6.16
CA ALA A 65 1.59 -12.27 6.91
C ALA A 65 1.88 -11.89 8.37
N GLY A 66 1.12 -10.93 8.89
CA GLY A 66 1.30 -10.34 10.22
C GLY A 66 2.23 -9.13 10.27
N GLU A 67 2.95 -8.78 9.19
CA GLU A 67 3.66 -7.51 9.12
C GLU A 67 2.69 -6.33 9.13
N VAL A 68 3.09 -5.24 9.78
CA VAL A 68 2.32 -3.99 9.80
C VAL A 68 2.97 -3.02 8.83
N LEU A 69 2.20 -2.54 7.87
CA LEU A 69 2.61 -1.54 6.89
C LEU A 69 1.98 -0.20 7.19
N GLU A 70 2.77 0.86 7.04
CA GLU A 70 2.28 2.22 7.00
C GLU A 70 1.81 2.58 5.59
N LEU A 71 0.59 3.11 5.47
CA LEU A 71 -0.01 3.51 4.21
C LEU A 71 -0.05 5.04 4.14
N PRO A 72 0.77 5.67 3.28
CA PRO A 72 0.74 7.12 3.13
C PRO A 72 -0.60 7.57 2.53
N PRO A 73 -1.06 8.80 2.78
CA PRO A 73 -2.23 9.35 2.11
C PRO A 73 -2.01 9.39 0.59
N PRO A 74 -3.01 9.03 -0.23
CA PRO A 74 -2.94 9.18 -1.68
C PRO A 74 -2.75 10.64 -2.08
N VAL A 75 -2.11 10.86 -3.23
CA VAL A 75 -2.02 12.16 -3.90
C VAL A 75 -3.23 12.42 -4.76
#